data_AF-A0AAW4YJF4-F1
#
_entry.id   AF-A0AAW4YJF4-F1
#
_cell.length_a   1.000
_cell.length_b   1.000
_cell.length_c   1.000
_cell.angle_alpha   90.00
_cell.angle_beta   90.00
_cell.angle_gamma   90.00
#
_symmetry.space_group_name_H-M   'P 1'
#
loop_
_entity.id
_entity.type
_entity.pdbx_description
1 polymer ?
#
loop_
_entity_poly.entity_id
_entity_poly.type
_entity_poly.pdbx_seq_one_letter_code
_entity_poly.pdbx_strand_id
1 'polypeptide(L)'
;MKHIVLLLAIILMASCSSSSKKSADVEPEKKESAVKSAGSSDNVFICTGGSSKRYHCERDCKGLSRCSGEIEEVSEEEAEDMGRTPCKICY
;
A
#
# COMPACT_ATOMS: atom_id res chain seq x y z
N MET A 1 -55.60 -10.60 -4.72
CA MET A 1 -54.38 -10.97 -5.49
C MET A 1 -53.60 -9.77 -6.07
N LYS A 2 -53.96 -8.51 -5.76
CA LYS A 2 -53.15 -7.31 -6.08
C LYS A 2 -52.38 -6.75 -4.87
N HIS A 3 -52.52 -7.37 -3.69
CA HIS A 3 -51.86 -6.97 -2.45
C HIS A 3 -50.76 -7.96 -1.99
N ILE A 4 -50.51 -9.03 -2.74
CA ILE A 4 -49.45 -10.02 -2.42
C ILE A 4 -48.10 -9.64 -3.04
N VAL A 5 -48.10 -8.80 -4.09
CA VAL A 5 -46.87 -8.34 -4.78
C VAL A 5 -46.30 -7.05 -4.17
N LEU A 6 -46.98 -6.44 -3.19
CA LEU A 6 -46.58 -5.16 -2.57
C LEU A 6 -45.98 -5.29 -1.17
N LEU A 7 -45.67 -6.52 -0.70
CA LEU A 7 -45.09 -6.79 0.63
C LEU A 7 -43.61 -7.24 0.59
N LEU A 8 -42.89 -6.98 -0.51
CA LEU A 8 -41.45 -7.23 -0.62
C LEU A 8 -40.65 -5.93 -0.83
N ALA A 9 -40.98 -4.87 -0.09
CA ALA A 9 -40.30 -3.57 -0.20
C ALA A 9 -40.14 -2.84 1.14
N ILE A 10 -39.91 -3.55 2.25
CA ILE A 10 -39.64 -2.93 3.58
C ILE A 10 -38.48 -3.64 4.31
N ILE A 11 -37.33 -3.76 3.64
CA ILE A 11 -36.06 -3.97 4.35
C ILE A 11 -35.02 -3.09 3.68
N LEU A 12 -35.11 -1.77 3.89
CA LEU A 12 -34.03 -0.82 3.64
C LEU A 12 -34.37 0.45 4.42
N MET A 13 -33.44 0.85 5.30
CA MET A 13 -33.37 2.14 6.00
C MET A 13 -34.23 2.29 7.26
N ALA A 14 -33.63 2.02 8.43
CA ALA A 14 -33.62 2.95 9.59
C ALA A 14 -33.04 2.26 10.84
N SER A 15 -31.72 2.33 11.01
CA SER A 15 -31.09 2.23 12.34
C SER A 15 -29.89 3.18 12.37
N CYS A 16 -30.18 4.49 12.35
CA CYS A 16 -29.23 5.51 12.75
C CYS A 16 -29.35 5.73 14.27
N SER A 17 -28.51 5.05 15.04
CA SER A 17 -28.22 5.43 16.43
C SER A 17 -26.88 6.14 16.45
N SER A 18 -26.92 7.47 16.44
CA SER A 18 -25.76 8.31 16.75
C SER A 18 -25.57 8.36 18.26
N SER A 19 -24.38 8.01 18.76
CA SER A 19 -23.75 8.64 19.94
C SER A 19 -22.32 8.11 20.15
N SER A 20 -21.35 8.91 19.68
CA SER A 20 -20.10 9.29 20.34
C SER A 20 -19.37 8.26 21.22
N LYS A 21 -18.18 7.83 20.76
CA LYS A 21 -16.87 7.96 21.46
C LYS A 21 -15.73 7.29 20.67
N LYS A 22 -14.62 8.04 20.54
CA LYS A 22 -13.23 7.62 20.26
C LYS A 22 -12.90 7.17 18.83
N SER A 23 -12.48 8.13 18.03
CA SER A 23 -11.57 7.93 16.90
C SER A 23 -10.25 7.33 17.41
N ALA A 24 -10.04 6.08 17.10
CA ALA A 24 -8.72 5.52 16.86
C ALA A 24 -8.83 4.88 15.49
N ASP A 25 -8.68 5.71 14.46
CA ASP A 25 -8.57 5.26 13.10
C ASP A 25 -7.34 4.35 13.02
N VAL A 26 -7.64 3.06 12.83
CA VAL A 26 -6.70 2.06 12.41
C VAL A 26 -6.28 2.48 11.02
N GLU A 27 -5.14 3.18 10.92
CA GLU A 27 -4.34 3.14 9.71
C GLU A 27 -4.18 1.67 9.32
N PRO A 28 -4.28 1.32 8.03
CA PRO A 28 -3.87 0.01 7.58
C PRO A 28 -2.36 -0.10 7.83
N GLU A 29 -2.03 -0.56 9.03
CA GLU A 29 -0.71 -1.05 9.42
C GLU A 29 -0.33 -2.11 8.40
N LYS A 30 0.46 -1.61 7.43
CA LYS A 30 1.53 -2.28 6.72
C LYS A 30 1.64 -3.73 7.13
N LYS A 31 1.13 -4.61 6.28
CA LYS A 31 1.29 -6.06 6.38
C LYS A 31 2.73 -6.39 6.77
N GLU A 32 2.89 -6.79 8.02
CA GLU A 32 4.02 -7.57 8.50
C GLU A 32 3.93 -8.93 7.82
N SER A 33 4.52 -9.01 6.63
CA SER A 33 4.73 -10.27 5.93
C SER A 33 6.00 -10.91 6.49
N ALA A 34 5.83 -11.60 7.61
CA ALA A 34 6.65 -12.77 7.89
C ALA A 34 6.57 -13.69 6.67
N VAL A 35 7.70 -14.00 6.01
CA VAL A 35 8.46 -15.28 6.04
C VAL A 35 9.30 -15.39 4.74
N LYS A 36 10.64 -15.44 4.84
CA LYS A 36 11.51 -16.57 4.41
C LYS A 36 12.95 -16.14 4.17
N SER A 37 13.82 -16.64 5.06
CA SER A 37 15.24 -16.83 4.84
C SER A 37 15.50 -17.84 3.72
N ALA A 38 16.40 -17.50 2.79
CA ALA A 38 17.54 -18.32 2.34
C ALA A 38 18.18 -17.67 1.10
N GLY A 39 19.06 -16.70 1.34
CA GLY A 39 19.73 -15.88 0.33
C GLY A 39 19.61 -14.43 0.78
N SER A 40 20.68 -13.83 1.28
CA SER A 40 20.69 -12.43 1.74
C SER A 40 20.71 -11.50 0.53
N SER A 41 19.64 -11.48 -0.25
CA SER A 41 19.38 -10.37 -1.16
C SER A 41 18.82 -9.24 -0.31
N ASP A 42 19.54 -8.12 -0.25
CA ASP A 42 19.07 -6.94 0.45
C ASP A 42 17.83 -6.42 -0.28
N ASN A 43 16.72 -6.29 0.45
CA ASN A 43 15.52 -5.66 -0.09
C ASN A 43 15.77 -4.16 -0.22
N VAL A 44 15.28 -3.59 -1.32
CA VAL A 44 15.42 -2.18 -1.68
C VAL A 44 14.06 -1.59 -2.03
N PHE A 45 13.96 -0.27 -1.94
CA PHE A 45 12.76 0.47 -2.24
C PHE A 45 12.84 1.11 -3.62
N ILE A 46 11.78 0.95 -4.41
CA ILE A 46 11.65 1.56 -5.73
C ILE A 46 10.40 2.43 -5.79
N CYS A 47 10.48 3.55 -6.51
CA CYS A 47 9.29 4.28 -6.93
C CYS A 47 8.77 3.70 -8.26
N THR A 48 7.49 3.38 -8.36
CA THR A 48 6.86 2.82 -9.57
C THR A 48 6.51 3.87 -10.64
N GLY A 49 6.71 5.15 -10.34
CA GLY A 49 6.55 6.23 -11.33
C GLY A 49 7.51 6.08 -12.50
N GLY A 50 7.02 6.27 -13.73
CA GLY A 50 7.79 6.01 -14.97
C GLY A 50 9.05 6.84 -15.18
N SER A 51 9.27 7.90 -14.39
CA SER A 51 10.52 8.69 -14.40
C SER A 51 11.58 8.19 -13.42
N SER A 52 11.25 7.20 -12.59
CA SER A 52 12.16 6.65 -11.58
C SER A 52 13.23 5.77 -12.22
N LYS A 53 14.49 6.06 -11.91
CA LYS A 53 15.67 5.36 -12.46
C LYS A 53 16.54 4.72 -11.37
N ARG A 54 16.12 4.86 -10.12
CA ARG A 54 16.93 4.52 -8.95
C ARG A 54 16.19 3.57 -8.03
N TYR A 55 16.94 2.75 -7.29
CA TYR A 55 16.49 2.04 -6.11
C TYR A 55 17.18 2.60 -4.86
N HIS A 56 16.58 2.40 -3.71
CA HIS A 56 16.95 3.04 -2.45
C HIS A 56 17.05 2.00 -1.32
N CYS A 57 18.11 1.99 -0.52
CA CYS A 57 18.20 1.13 0.66
C CYS A 57 17.38 1.66 1.86
N GLU A 58 17.01 2.95 1.83
CA GLU A 58 16.21 3.64 2.84
C GLU A 58 14.82 4.00 2.28
N ARG A 59 13.75 3.63 3.00
CA ARG A 59 12.36 3.89 2.59
C ARG A 59 11.99 5.39 2.61
N ASP A 60 12.69 6.17 3.41
CA ASP A 60 12.51 7.61 3.62
C ASP A 60 13.58 8.48 2.91
N CYS A 61 14.37 7.88 2.02
CA CYS A 61 15.39 8.59 1.25
C CYS A 61 14.80 9.84 0.58
N LYS A 62 15.53 10.97 0.64
CA LYS A 62 15.14 12.23 -0.02
C LYS A 62 14.80 12.07 -1.52
N GLY A 63 15.41 11.09 -2.20
CA GLY A 63 15.11 10.77 -3.59
C GLY A 63 13.69 10.24 -3.83
N LEU A 64 13.05 9.64 -2.82
CA LEU A 64 11.67 9.15 -2.88
C LEU A 64 10.62 10.24 -2.56
N SER A 65 11.04 11.39 -2.00
CA SER A 65 10.13 12.47 -1.58
C SER A 65 9.22 13.06 -2.67
N ARG A 66 9.59 12.85 -3.94
CA ARG A 66 8.84 13.33 -5.12
C ARG A 66 8.30 12.18 -5.97
N CYS A 67 8.25 10.96 -5.43
CA CYS A 67 7.68 9.82 -6.14
C CYS A 67 6.26 10.16 -6.59
N SER A 68 5.98 9.96 -7.88
CA SER A 68 4.67 10.22 -8.50
C SER A 68 3.81 8.96 -8.62
N GLY A 69 4.26 7.85 -8.04
CA GLY A 69 3.59 6.55 -8.01
C GLY A 69 3.65 5.95 -6.62
N GLU A 70 3.77 4.63 -6.54
CA GLU A 70 3.86 3.89 -5.29
C GLU A 70 5.31 3.56 -4.94
N ILE A 71 5.58 3.34 -3.64
CA ILE A 71 6.87 2.84 -3.17
C ILE A 71 6.72 1.34 -2.91
N GLU A 72 7.41 0.53 -3.70
CA GLU A 72 7.44 -0.92 -3.56
C GLU A 72 8.78 -1.38 -3.00
N GLU A 73 8.76 -2.50 -2.30
CA GLU A 73 9.95 -3.18 -1.77
C GLU A 73 10.20 -4.41 -2.64
N VAL A 74 11.38 -4.46 -3.26
CA VAL A 74 11.84 -5.50 -4.19
C VAL A 74 13.23 -5.97 -3.79
N SER A 75 13.74 -7.07 -4.35
CA SER A 75 15.15 -7.40 -4.13
C SER A 75 16.06 -6.44 -4.91
N GLU A 76 17.30 -6.25 -4.45
CA GLU A 76 18.30 -5.47 -5.21
C GLU A 76 18.51 -6.04 -6.62
N GLU A 77 18.61 -7.37 -6.75
CA GLU A 77 18.73 -8.06 -8.05
C GLU A 77 17.54 -7.73 -8.99
N GLU A 78 16.31 -7.77 -8.48
CA GLU A 78 15.12 -7.41 -9.27
C GLU A 78 15.17 -5.95 -9.71
N ALA A 79 15.62 -5.04 -8.84
CA ALA A 79 15.77 -3.63 -9.20
C ALA A 79 16.83 -3.42 -10.29
N GLU A 80 17.96 -4.13 -10.23
CA GLU A 80 19.00 -4.11 -11.26
C GLU A 80 18.49 -4.70 -12.59
N ASP A 81 17.76 -5.82 -12.54
CA ASP A 81 17.12 -6.44 -13.72
C ASP A 81 16.10 -5.53 -14.39
N MET A 82 15.39 -4.70 -13.62
CA MET A 82 14.52 -3.64 -14.13
C MET A 82 15.30 -2.48 -14.79
N GLY A 83 16.63 -2.50 -14.79
CA GLY A 83 17.49 -1.44 -15.32
C GLY A 83 17.59 -0.22 -14.41
N ARG A 84 17.23 -0.36 -13.12
CA ARG A 84 17.43 0.70 -12.13
C ARG A 84 18.87 0.67 -11.64
N THR A 85 19.31 1.76 -11.03
CA THR A 85 20.68 1.91 -10.52
C THR A 85 20.66 2.43 -9.09
N PRO A 86 21.69 2.20 -8.25
CA PRO A 86 21.66 2.63 -6.86
C PRO A 86 21.52 4.15 -6.73
N CYS A 87 20.76 4.59 -5.73
CA CYS A 87 20.59 6.00 -5.41
C CYS A 87 21.86 6.59 -4.79
N LYS A 88 22.41 7.66 -5.37
CA LYS A 88 23.61 8.36 -4.89
C LYS A 88 23.44 9.15 -3.57
N ILE A 89 22.32 8.97 -2.87
CA ILE A 89 22.01 9.66 -1.61
C ILE A 89 22.09 8.69 -0.44
N CYS A 90 21.52 7.50 -0.59
CA CYS A 90 21.47 6.48 0.47
C CYS A 90 22.37 5.26 0.20
N TYR A 91 22.93 5.10 -1.00
CA TYR A 91 24.07 4.22 -1.28
C TYR A 91 25.36 5.02 -1.35
#